data_AF-A0A8J8Y6P5-F1
#
_entry.id   AF-A0A8J8Y6P5-F1
#
_cell.length_a   1.000
_cell.length_b   1.000
_cell.length_c   1.000
_cell.angle_alpha   90.00
_cell.angle_beta   90.00
_cell.angle_gamma   90.00
#
_symmetry.space_group_name_H-M   'P 1'
#
loop_
_entity.id
_entity.type
_entity.pdbx_description
1 polymer ?
#
loop_
_entity_poly.entity_id
_entity_poly.type
_entity_poly.pdbx_seq_one_letter_code
_entity_poly.pdbx_strand_id
1 'polypeptide(L)'
;MDIDVVQLKKMHQEKQLDTLVDKGLESKYDRIELEEMVQVALLCTQFFPGHRTKMSEVVRMLEGDGLAKRWEASQHTKETQIQGAQFFLQSLPL
;
A
#
# COMPACT_ATOMS: atom_id res chain seq x y z
N MET A 1 19.67 -4.12 -1.49
CA MET A 1 18.53 -3.89 -2.40
C MET A 1 17.59 -2.99 -1.64
N ASP A 2 17.71 -1.69 -1.82
CA ASP A 2 16.72 -0.74 -1.31
C ASP A 2 15.51 -0.85 -2.24
N ILE A 3 14.48 -1.56 -1.79
CA ILE A 3 13.20 -1.60 -2.50
C ILE A 3 12.49 -0.30 -2.18
N ASP A 4 12.41 0.58 -3.16
CA ASP A 4 11.65 1.82 -3.04
C ASP A 4 10.14 1.52 -2.96
N VAL A 5 9.40 2.28 -2.15
CA VAL A 5 7.93 2.20 -2.04
C VAL A 5 7.24 2.28 -3.40
N VAL A 6 7.83 3.01 -4.36
CA VAL A 6 7.31 3.12 -5.73
C VAL A 6 7.46 1.79 -6.49
N GLN A 7 8.61 1.13 -6.37
CA GLN A 7 8.84 -0.19 -6.96
C GLN A 7 7.94 -1.23 -6.31
N LEU A 8 7.78 -1.21 -4.99
CA LEU A 8 6.89 -2.11 -4.25
C LEU A 8 5.43 -2.00 -4.73
N LYS A 9 4.93 -0.78 -4.94
CA LYS A 9 3.59 -0.55 -5.53
C LYS A 9 3.45 -1.16 -6.91
N LYS A 10 4.46 -0.96 -7.76
CA LYS A 10 4.48 -1.50 -9.14
C LYS A 10 4.43 -3.03 -9.11
N MET A 11 5.28 -3.66 -8.30
CA MET A 11 5.36 -5.12 -8.16
C MET A 11 4.05 -5.72 -7.63
N HIS A 12 3.37 -5.02 -6.71
CA HIS A 12 2.03 -5.41 -6.24
C HIS A 12 0.99 -5.37 -7.38
N GLN A 13 0.98 -4.32 -8.20
CA GLN A 13 0.07 -4.23 -9.35
C GLN A 13 0.36 -5.29 -10.42
N GLU A 14 1.63 -5.60 -10.65
CA GLU A 14 2.08 -6.60 -11.64
C GLU A 14 2.03 -8.04 -11.08
N LYS A 15 1.61 -8.23 -9.82
CA LYS A 15 1.60 -9.52 -9.10
C LYS A 15 2.97 -10.22 -9.06
N GLN A 16 4.06 -9.45 -9.04
CA GLN A 16 5.44 -9.94 -9.00
C GLN A 16 6.02 -9.95 -7.57
N LEU A 17 5.20 -10.24 -6.56
CA LEU A 17 5.57 -10.12 -5.15
C LEU A 17 6.61 -11.15 -4.69
N ASP A 18 6.69 -12.31 -5.33
CA ASP A 18 7.65 -13.37 -4.98
C ASP A 18 9.12 -12.89 -5.02
N THR A 19 9.40 -11.86 -5.82
CA THR A 19 10.74 -11.27 -5.95
C THR A 19 11.13 -10.38 -4.77
N LEU A 20 10.18 -10.03 -3.90
CA LEU A 20 10.40 -9.30 -2.65
C LEU A 20 10.81 -10.22 -1.50
N VAL A 21 10.56 -11.53 -1.63
CA VAL A 21 10.76 -12.48 -0.54
C VAL A 21 12.24 -12.76 -0.36
N ASP A 22 12.67 -12.84 0.90
CA ASP A 22 14.02 -13.25 1.24
C ASP A 22 14.33 -14.62 0.62
N LYS A 23 15.46 -14.73 -0.07
CA LYS A 23 15.89 -15.96 -0.76
C LYS A 23 16.06 -17.14 0.20
N GLY A 24 16.32 -16.88 1.48
CA GLY A 24 16.46 -17.89 2.54
C GLY A 24 15.12 -18.49 3.00
N LEU A 25 13.97 -17.87 2.69
CA LEU A 25 12.67 -18.48 2.94
C LEU A 25 12.32 -19.58 1.92
N GLU A 26 13.03 -19.64 0.79
CA GLU A 26 12.79 -20.60 -0.29
C GLU A 26 11.31 -20.59 -0.74
N SER A 27 10.56 -21.67 -0.50
CA SER A 27 9.12 -21.80 -0.76
C SER A 27 8.28 -21.91 0.51
N LYS A 28 8.84 -21.55 1.68
CA LYS A 28 8.22 -21.68 3.00
C LYS A 28 7.47 -20.41 3.40
N TYR A 29 6.67 -19.87 2.49
CA TYR A 29 5.81 -18.72 2.76
C TYR A 29 4.48 -18.88 2.04
N ASP A 30 3.43 -18.34 2.63
CA ASP A 30 2.13 -18.27 1.99
C ASP A 30 2.04 -16.99 1.13
N ARG A 31 1.49 -17.14 -0.07
CA ARG A 31 1.39 -16.03 -1.03
C ARG A 31 0.36 -14.98 -0.59
N ILE A 32 -0.69 -15.38 0.11
CA ILE A 32 -1.72 -14.50 0.63
C ILE A 32 -1.14 -13.67 1.78
N GLU A 33 -0.45 -14.30 2.73
CA GLU A 33 0.22 -13.59 3.83
C GLU A 33 1.26 -12.59 3.30
N LEU A 34 1.99 -12.95 2.24
CA LEU A 34 2.91 -12.04 1.56
C LEU A 34 2.19 -10.81 0.99
N GLU A 35 1.07 -11.01 0.30
CA GLU A 35 0.27 -9.92 -0.28
C GLU A 35 -0.27 -9.01 0.82
N GLU A 36 -0.83 -9.57 1.89
CA GLU A 36 -1.34 -8.83 3.04
C GLU A 36 -0.24 -8.00 3.73
N MET A 37 0.95 -8.58 3.90
CA MET A 37 2.08 -7.87 4.49
C MET A 37 2.55 -6.70 3.61
N VAL A 38 2.54 -6.88 2.28
CA VAL A 38 2.83 -5.80 1.32
C VAL A 38 1.79 -4.70 1.40
N GLN A 39 0.50 -5.03 1.54
CA GLN A 39 -0.56 -4.04 1.72
C GLN A 39 -0.38 -3.23 3.01
N VAL A 40 -0.06 -3.90 4.13
CA VAL A 40 0.26 -3.23 5.41
C VAL A 40 1.46 -2.30 5.25
N ALA A 41 2.54 -2.76 4.62
CA ALA A 41 3.72 -1.94 4.36
C ALA A 41 3.36 -0.67 3.56
N LEU A 42 2.57 -0.82 2.49
CA LEU A 42 2.10 0.30 1.67
C LEU A 42 1.21 1.29 2.41
N LEU A 43 0.40 0.83 3.37
CA LEU A 43 -0.41 1.66 4.26
C LEU A 43 0.44 2.42 5.29
N CYS A 44 1.60 1.88 5.68
CA CYS A 44 2.52 2.51 6.63
C CYS A 44 3.44 3.54 5.96
N THR A 45 3.84 3.29 4.71
CA THR A 45 4.80 4.14 3.97
C THR A 45 4.12 5.19 3.09
N GLN A 46 2.91 5.63 3.44
CA GLN A 46 2.20 6.64 2.66
C GLN A 46 2.92 7.99 2.73
N PHE A 47 2.92 8.70 1.59
CA PHE A 47 3.63 9.96 1.42
C PHE A 47 3.18 11.00 2.47
N PHE A 48 1.86 11.19 2.59
CA PHE A 48 1.28 12.10 3.58
C PHE A 48 1.21 11.45 4.97
N PRO A 49 1.82 12.04 6.02
CA PRO A 49 1.81 11.49 7.37
C PRO A 49 0.39 11.27 7.93
N GLY A 50 -0.56 12.15 7.59
CA GLY A 50 -1.95 12.06 8.06
C GLY A 50 -2.74 10.86 7.53
N HIS A 51 -2.23 10.16 6.51
CA HIS A 51 -2.88 8.97 5.96
C HIS A 51 -2.21 7.66 6.42
N ARG A 52 -0.99 7.74 6.97
CA ARG A 52 -0.31 6.57 7.54
C ARG A 52 -1.17 5.96 8.63
N THR A 53 -1.27 4.64 8.61
CA THR A 53 -2.12 3.90 9.53
C THR A 53 -1.51 3.92 10.94
N LYS A 54 -2.34 4.05 11.98
CA LYS A 54 -1.83 4.09 13.37
C LYS A 54 -1.23 2.74 13.73
N MET A 55 -0.18 2.73 14.57
CA MET A 55 0.43 1.45 14.98
C MET A 55 -0.55 0.48 15.64
N SER A 56 -1.54 0.98 16.39
CA SER A 56 -2.60 0.14 16.96
C SER A 56 -3.50 -0.51 15.91
N GLU A 57 -3.72 0.16 14.77
CA GLU A 57 -4.46 -0.40 13.64
C GLU A 57 -3.57 -1.39 12.86
N VAL A 58 -2.27 -1.09 12.71
CA VAL A 58 -1.31 -2.02 12.11
C VAL A 58 -1.26 -3.34 12.87
N VAL A 59 -1.20 -3.31 14.20
CA VAL A 59 -1.23 -4.53 15.02
C VAL A 59 -2.52 -5.33 14.76
N ARG A 60 -3.69 -4.67 14.76
CA ARG A 60 -4.96 -5.35 14.46
C ARG A 60 -4.99 -5.99 13.06
N MET A 61 -4.44 -5.31 12.06
CA MET A 61 -4.32 -5.87 10.71
C MET A 61 -3.44 -7.11 10.69
N LEU A 62 -2.32 -7.11 11.42
CA LEU A 62 -1.42 -8.26 11.54
C LEU A 62 -2.02 -9.41 12.37
N GLU A 63 -2.97 -9.11 13.26
CA GLU A 63 -3.77 -10.10 13.99
C GLU A 63 -4.92 -10.68 13.14
N GLY A 64 -5.11 -10.19 11.91
CA GLY A 64 -6.11 -10.68 10.95
C GLY A 64 -7.41 -9.86 10.89
N ASP A 65 -7.46 -8.66 11.47
CA ASP A 65 -8.65 -7.81 11.50
C ASP A 65 -8.48 -6.48 10.74
N GLY A 66 -9.45 -6.18 9.86
CA GLY A 66 -9.64 -4.83 9.32
C GLY A 66 -8.75 -4.42 8.13
N LEU A 67 -7.83 -5.27 7.67
CA LEU A 67 -6.93 -4.94 6.54
C LEU A 67 -7.69 -4.66 5.25
N ALA A 68 -8.59 -5.55 4.81
CA ALA A 68 -9.34 -5.40 3.57
C ALA A 68 -10.09 -4.06 3.50
N LYS A 69 -10.84 -3.72 4.56
CA LYS A 69 -11.59 -2.46 4.67
C LYS A 69 -10.67 -1.24 4.62
N ARG A 70 -9.53 -1.27 5.33
CA ARG A 70 -8.57 -0.17 5.36
C ARG A 70 -7.90 0.02 4.00
N TRP A 71 -7.56 -1.09 3.35
CA TRP A 71 -6.96 -1.11 2.03
C TRP A 71 -7.86 -0.47 0.98
N GLU A 72 -9.14 -0.86 0.94
CA GLU A 72 -10.14 -0.28 0.04
C GLU A 72 -10.31 1.23 0.24
N ALA A 73 -10.41 1.69 1.49
CA ALA A 73 -10.52 3.11 1.83
C ALA A 73 -9.29 3.91 1.37
N SER A 74 -8.10 3.30 1.43
CA SER A 74 -6.88 3.94 0.96
C SER A 74 -6.83 4.10 -0.57
N GLN A 75 -7.51 3.27 -1.35
CA GLN A 75 -7.55 3.43 -2.81
C GLN A 75 -8.49 4.58 -3.21
N HIS A 76 -9.66 4.67 -2.59
CA HIS A 76 -10.62 5.77 -2.83
C HIS A 76 -10.01 7.15 -2.52
N THR A 77 -9.19 7.23 -1.47
CA THR A 77 -8.51 8.47 -1.10
C THR A 77 -7.53 8.94 -2.19
N LYS A 78 -6.89 8.02 -2.94
CA LYS A 78 -6.01 8.38 -4.07
C LYS A 78 -6.82 8.92 -5.25
N GLU A 79 -7.97 8.32 -5.52
CA GLU A 79 -8.85 8.66 -6.63
C GLU A 79 -9.48 10.05 -6.46
N THR A 80 -9.92 10.38 -5.24
CA THR A 80 -10.42 11.72 -4.89
C THR A 80 -9.32 12.79 -4.96
N GLN A 81 -8.06 12.46 -4.64
CA GLN A 81 -6.94 13.40 -4.75
C GLN A 81 -6.53 13.69 -6.20
N ILE A 82 -6.56 12.68 -7.08
CA ILE A 82 -6.33 12.88 -8.53
C ILE A 82 -7.42 13.77 -9.11
N GLN A 83 -8.68 13.54 -8.75
CA GLN A 83 -9.81 14.38 -9.18
C GLN A 83 -9.72 15.80 -8.60
N GLY A 84 -9.37 15.97 -7.33
CA GLY A 84 -9.21 17.29 -6.71
C GLY A 84 -8.06 18.11 -7.33
N ALA A 85 -6.93 17.47 -7.62
CA ALA A 85 -5.82 18.10 -8.33
C ALA A 85 -6.21 18.48 -9.78
N GLN A 86 -7.01 17.65 -10.44
CA GLN A 86 -7.51 17.91 -11.80
C GLN A 86 -8.52 19.07 -11.84
N PHE A 87 -9.42 19.17 -10.85
CA PHE A 87 -10.30 20.33 -10.68
C PHE A 87 -9.52 21.64 -10.43
N PHE A 88 -8.45 21.58 -9.63
CA PHE A 88 -7.63 22.76 -9.33
C PHE A 88 -6.84 23.25 -10.56
N LEU A 89 -6.32 22.32 -11.38
CA LEU A 89 -5.65 22.67 -12.64
C LEU A 89 -6.62 23.22 -13.70
N GLN A 90 -7.88 22.77 -13.71
CA GLN A 90 -8.91 23.28 -14.61
C GLN A 90 -9.47 24.66 -14.20
N SER A 91 -9.16 25.15 -12.99
CA SER A 91 -9.65 26.41 -12.45
C SER A 91 -8.59 27.52 -12.36
N LEU A 92 -7.35 27.24 -12.77
CA LEU A 92 -6.33 28.28 -12.98
C LEU A 92 -6.67 29.08 -14.25
N PRO A 93 -6.78 30.43 -14.16
CA PRO A 93 -6.96 31.26 -15.35
C PRO A 93 -5.71 31.19 -16.23
N LEU A 94 -5.91 31.03 -17.54
CA LEU A 94 -4.88 31.01 -18.59
C LEU A 94 -4.02 32.28 -18.60
#